data_AF-A0A9E3W215-F1
#
_entry.id   AF-A0A9E3W215-F1
#
_cell.length_a   1.000
_cell.length_b   1.000
_cell.length_c   1.000
_cell.angle_alpha   90.00
_cell.angle_beta   90.00
_cell.angle_gamma   90.00
#
_symmetry.space_group_name_H-M   'P 1'
#
loop_
_entity.id
_entity.type
_entity.pdbx_description
1 polymer ?
#
loop_
_entity_poly.entity_id
_entity_poly.type
_entity_poly.pdbx_seq_one_letter_code
_entity_poly.pdbx_strand_id
1 'polypeptide(L)'
;MKKTLLLAIIGFFWLQIASNLQAQEYIPFPMLDATWTEQNEIYEPLQTWTSLYKTETDTLLLNSTYSNIYEYYIHPNTFDTIRELYASIRQDTAGKKVYVIRHYFSEKQERLLLDFDVNV
;
A
#
# COMPACT_ATOMS: atom_id res chain seq x y z
N MET A 1 -17.92 -27.16 46.81
CA MET A 1 -18.25 -27.81 45.52
C MET A 1 -18.82 -26.86 44.46
N LYS A 2 -19.71 -25.90 44.77
CA LYS A 2 -20.25 -24.95 43.77
C LYS A 2 -19.24 -23.96 43.18
N LYS A 3 -18.25 -23.49 43.97
CA LYS A 3 -17.26 -22.48 43.53
C LYS A 3 -16.22 -23.03 42.53
N THR A 4 -15.77 -24.26 42.73
CA THR A 4 -14.82 -24.93 41.82
C THR A 4 -15.47 -25.26 40.48
N LEU A 5 -16.74 -25.63 40.47
CA LEU A 5 -17.51 -25.83 39.24
C LEU A 5 -17.70 -24.52 38.47
N LEU A 6 -17.97 -23.41 39.16
CA LEU A 6 -18.13 -22.09 38.54
C LEU A 6 -16.83 -21.62 37.86
N LEU A 7 -15.68 -21.82 38.52
CA LEU A 7 -14.37 -21.50 37.95
C LEU A 7 -14.04 -22.34 36.71
N ALA A 8 -14.41 -23.62 36.71
CA ALA A 8 -14.23 -24.49 35.55
C ALA A 8 -15.11 -24.05 34.36
N ILE A 9 -16.36 -23.65 34.62
CA ILE A 9 -17.26 -23.13 33.58
C ILE A 9 -16.70 -21.82 33.00
N ILE A 10 -16.29 -20.88 33.84
CA ILE A 10 -15.70 -19.61 33.40
C ILE A 10 -14.42 -19.87 32.58
N GLY A 11 -13.54 -20.76 33.05
CA GLY A 11 -12.33 -21.14 32.33
C GLY A 11 -12.61 -21.76 30.96
N PHE A 12 -13.64 -22.61 30.85
CA PHE A 12 -14.06 -23.18 29.57
C PHE A 12 -14.59 -22.10 28.61
N PHE A 13 -15.37 -21.14 29.10
CA PHE A 13 -15.83 -20.01 28.29
C PHE A 13 -14.69 -19.13 27.77
N TRP A 14 -13.67 -18.85 28.60
CA TRP A 14 -12.48 -18.10 28.15
C TRP A 14 -11.67 -18.81 27.06
N LEU A 15 -11.55 -20.15 27.14
CA LEU A 15 -10.87 -20.94 26.12
C LEU A 15 -11.60 -20.91 24.77
N GLN A 16 -12.94 -20.91 24.79
CA GLN A 16 -13.76 -20.80 23.58
C GLN A 16 -13.66 -19.42 22.93
N ILE A 17 -13.51 -18.34 23.72
CA ILE A 17 -13.31 -16.99 23.19
C ILE A 17 -11.93 -16.85 22.56
N ALA A 18 -10.89 -17.39 23.21
CA ALA A 18 -9.51 -17.35 22.70
C ALA A 18 -9.35 -18.10 21.37
N SER A 19 -10.09 -19.19 21.15
CA SER A 19 -10.02 -19.97 19.90
C SER A 19 -10.77 -19.34 18.71
N ASN A 20 -11.65 -18.37 18.95
CA ASN A 20 -12.43 -17.70 17.89
C ASN A 20 -11.83 -16.35 17.45
N LEU A 21 -10.74 -15.92 18.06
CA LEU A 21 -9.97 -14.75 17.61
C LEU A 21 -9.04 -15.19 16.47
N GLN A 22 -9.59 -15.40 15.27
CA GLN A 22 -8.75 -15.37 14.08
C GLN A 22 -8.39 -13.92 13.80
N ALA A 23 -7.11 -13.58 13.94
CA ALA A 23 -6.59 -12.33 13.41
C ALA A 23 -6.88 -12.29 11.89
N GLN A 24 -7.27 -11.12 11.38
CA GLN A 24 -7.48 -10.94 9.95
C GLN A 24 -6.20 -11.34 9.21
N GLU A 25 -6.33 -12.23 8.23
CA GLU A 25 -5.20 -12.60 7.38
C GLU A 25 -4.74 -11.36 6.61
N TYR A 26 -3.45 -11.04 6.72
CA TYR A 26 -2.86 -9.92 6.01
C TYR A 26 -2.67 -10.29 4.54
N ILE A 27 -3.37 -9.57 3.65
CA ILE A 27 -3.18 -9.68 2.20
C ILE A 27 -2.17 -8.60 1.79
N PRO A 28 -1.02 -8.97 1.19
CA PRO A 28 -0.03 -8.03 0.68
C PRO A 28 -0.61 -6.96 -0.26
N PHE A 29 -0.01 -5.76 -0.25
CA PHE A 29 -0.38 -4.73 -1.19
C PHE A 29 -0.09 -5.22 -2.63
N PRO A 30 -1.04 -5.09 -3.57
CA PRO A 30 -0.83 -5.56 -4.93
C PRO A 30 0.18 -4.63 -5.63
N MET A 31 1.45 -5.02 -5.62
CA MET A 31 2.54 -4.28 -6.29
C MET A 31 2.83 -4.80 -7.71
N LEU A 32 2.67 -6.12 -7.92
CA LEU A 32 2.97 -6.77 -9.19
C LEU A 32 1.86 -6.47 -10.20
N ASP A 33 2.26 -5.98 -11.38
CA ASP A 33 1.38 -5.65 -12.51
C ASP A 33 0.21 -4.71 -12.17
N ALA A 34 0.35 -3.98 -11.06
CA ALA A 34 -0.68 -3.09 -10.59
C ALA A 34 -0.75 -1.85 -11.48
N THR A 35 -1.98 -1.51 -11.85
CA THR A 35 -2.29 -0.35 -12.68
C THR A 35 -3.22 0.55 -11.91
N TRP A 36 -2.82 1.81 -11.71
CA TRP A 36 -3.64 2.81 -11.03
C TRP A 36 -4.00 3.92 -11.99
N THR A 37 -5.19 4.47 -11.81
CA THR A 37 -5.66 5.64 -12.55
C THR A 37 -5.91 6.74 -11.56
N GLU A 38 -5.32 7.91 -11.78
CA GLU A 38 -5.63 9.11 -11.01
C GLU A 38 -6.40 10.07 -11.91
N GLN A 39 -7.57 10.49 -11.44
CA GLN A 39 -8.35 11.57 -12.04
C GLN A 39 -8.19 12.79 -11.14
N ASN A 40 -7.43 13.77 -11.62
CA ASN A 40 -7.27 15.03 -10.93
C ASN A 40 -8.23 16.07 -11.51
N GLU A 41 -8.91 16.79 -10.63
CA GLU A 41 -9.74 17.94 -10.98
C GLU A 41 -9.03 19.19 -10.46
N ILE A 42 -8.38 19.94 -11.35
CA ILE A 42 -7.63 21.15 -10.95
C ILE A 42 -8.10 22.36 -11.75
N TYR A 43 -8.59 23.38 -11.01
CA TYR A 43 -8.96 24.74 -11.44
C TYR A 43 -10.11 24.86 -12.46
N GLU A 44 -10.67 26.08 -12.55
CA GLU A 44 -11.63 26.46 -13.58
C GLU A 44 -10.94 27.11 -14.81
N PRO A 45 -11.31 26.75 -16.04
CA PRO A 45 -12.26 25.68 -16.39
C PRO A 45 -11.70 24.30 -16.04
N LEU A 46 -12.56 23.38 -15.57
CA LEU A 46 -12.20 22.03 -15.14
C LEU A 46 -11.33 21.33 -16.19
N GLN A 47 -10.04 21.25 -15.94
CA GLN A 47 -9.15 20.38 -16.67
C GLN A 47 -9.10 19.05 -15.93
N THR A 48 -9.52 18.00 -16.62
CA THR A 48 -9.36 16.63 -16.16
C THR A 48 -8.18 16.04 -16.89
N TRP A 49 -7.21 15.53 -16.15
CA TRP A 49 -6.19 14.65 -16.70
C TRP A 49 -6.33 13.27 -16.09
N THR A 50 -6.18 12.26 -16.95
CA THR A 50 -6.16 10.86 -16.55
C THR A 50 -4.72 10.40 -16.68
N SER A 51 -4.08 10.14 -15.54
CA SER A 51 -2.75 9.56 -15.50
C SER A 51 -2.85 8.07 -15.20
N LEU A 52 -2.09 7.27 -15.95
CA LEU A 52 -2.00 5.82 -15.79
C LEU A 52 -0.66 5.48 -15.15
N TYR A 53 -0.69 4.81 -14.00
CA TYR A 53 0.51 4.45 -13.27
C TYR A 53 0.73 2.94 -13.34
N LYS A 54 1.97 2.50 -13.62
CA LYS A 54 2.32 1.07 -13.73
C LYS A 54 3.64 0.76 -13.06
N THR A 55 3.74 -0.40 -12.41
CA THR A 55 5.02 -0.99 -12.01
C THR A 55 5.66 -1.72 -13.19
N GLU A 56 6.95 -1.47 -13.45
CA GLU A 56 7.63 -2.03 -14.63
C GLU A 56 9.04 -2.55 -14.40
N THR A 57 9.83 -1.87 -13.57
CA THR A 57 11.24 -2.21 -13.37
C THR A 57 11.56 -2.21 -11.89
N ASP A 58 12.46 -3.09 -11.48
CA ASP A 58 13.00 -3.06 -10.13
C ASP A 58 14.30 -2.24 -10.08
N THR A 59 14.57 -1.66 -8.92
CA THR A 59 15.77 -0.88 -8.65
C THR A 59 16.26 -1.11 -7.23
N LEU A 60 17.56 -0.89 -7.02
CA LEU A 60 18.18 -0.90 -5.70
C LEU A 60 18.37 0.54 -5.22
N LEU A 61 17.67 0.91 -4.14
CA LEU A 61 17.76 2.21 -3.50
C LEU A 61 17.91 1.99 -1.98
N LEU A 62 18.72 2.79 -1.30
CA LEU A 62 18.84 2.71 0.18
C LEU A 62 19.08 1.28 0.72
N ASN A 63 19.82 0.45 -0.01
CA ASN A 63 20.08 -0.97 0.29
C ASN A 63 18.84 -1.89 0.32
N SER A 64 17.72 -1.47 -0.28
CA SER A 64 16.50 -2.26 -0.42
C SER A 64 16.05 -2.31 -1.88
N THR A 65 15.35 -3.37 -2.27
CA THR A 65 14.74 -3.49 -3.59
C THR A 65 13.40 -2.74 -3.62
N TYR A 66 13.20 -1.93 -4.65
CA TYR A 66 11.94 -1.24 -4.93
C TYR A 66 11.48 -1.55 -6.35
N SER A 67 10.17 -1.53 -6.56
CA SER A 67 9.58 -1.50 -7.90
C SER A 67 9.28 -0.06 -8.30
N ASN A 68 9.73 0.33 -9.49
CA ASN A 68 9.51 1.64 -10.07
C ASN A 68 8.11 1.73 -10.65
N ILE A 69 7.41 2.80 -10.26
CA ILE A 69 6.15 3.24 -10.83
C ILE A 69 6.45 4.28 -11.90
N TYR A 70 5.97 4.02 -13.12
CA TYR A 70 5.98 4.96 -14.22
C TYR A 70 4.59 5.56 -14.40
N GLU A 71 4.55 6.87 -14.63
CA GLU A 71 3.35 7.56 -15.06
C GLU A 71 3.31 7.61 -16.59
N TYR A 72 2.14 7.30 -17.13
CA TYR A 72 1.79 7.45 -18.53
C TYR A 72 0.68 8.48 -18.66
N TYR A 73 0.94 9.52 -19.44
CA TYR A 73 -0.03 10.57 -19.75
C TYR A 73 0.15 11.03 -21.19
N ILE A 74 -0.90 11.66 -21.73
CA ILE A 74 -0.86 12.26 -23.05
C ILE A 74 -0.35 13.69 -22.89
N HIS A 75 0.75 14.03 -23.54
CA HIS A 75 1.30 15.39 -23.50
C HIS A 75 0.29 16.37 -24.14
N PRO A 76 -0.10 17.46 -23.45
CA PRO A 76 -1.25 18.27 -23.87
C PRO A 76 -1.03 19.01 -25.20
N ASN A 77 0.22 19.27 -25.58
CA ASN A 77 0.55 20.04 -26.77
C ASN A 77 0.93 19.18 -27.98
N THR A 78 1.46 17.98 -27.75
CA THR A 78 1.97 17.11 -28.82
C THR A 78 1.12 15.87 -29.03
N PHE A 79 0.24 15.54 -28.08
CA PHE A 79 -0.58 14.33 -28.07
C PHE A 79 0.23 13.03 -28.06
N ASP A 80 1.53 13.11 -27.77
CA ASP A 80 2.37 11.93 -27.57
C ASP A 80 2.08 11.28 -26.22
N THR A 81 2.21 9.96 -26.15
CA THR A 81 2.23 9.25 -24.88
C THR A 81 3.61 9.43 -24.24
N ILE A 82 3.64 10.07 -23.08
CA ILE A 82 4.82 10.24 -22.26
C ILE A 82 4.91 9.11 -21.25
N ARG A 83 6.14 8.69 -20.93
CA ARG A 83 6.44 7.70 -19.88
C ARG A 83 7.53 8.27 -18.98
N GLU A 84 7.18 8.57 -17.74
CA GLU A 84 8.09 9.22 -16.78
C GLU A 84 8.21 8.42 -15.48
N LEU A 85 9.41 8.38 -14.91
CA LEU A 85 9.64 7.75 -13.62
C LEU A 85 8.99 8.60 -12.52
N TYR A 86 7.92 8.10 -11.94
CA TYR A 86 7.12 8.84 -10.97
C TYR A 86 7.56 8.58 -9.53
N ALA A 87 7.66 7.30 -9.15
CA ALA A 87 8.02 6.88 -7.81
C ALA A 87 8.71 5.51 -7.78
N SER A 88 9.33 5.15 -6.67
CA SER A 88 9.73 3.78 -6.35
C SER A 88 9.00 3.33 -5.10
N ILE A 89 8.38 2.16 -5.12
CA ILE A 89 7.66 1.58 -3.98
C ILE A 89 8.32 0.29 -3.53
N ARG A 90 8.30 0.03 -2.22
CA ARG A 90 8.64 -1.27 -1.65
C ARG A 90 7.63 -1.65 -0.59
N GLN A 91 7.44 -2.95 -0.41
CA GLN A 91 6.65 -3.48 0.69
C GLN A 91 7.55 -4.20 1.68
N ASP A 92 7.39 -3.86 2.95
CA ASP A 92 7.88 -4.65 4.08
C ASP A 92 6.74 -5.58 4.51
N THR A 93 6.83 -6.84 4.12
CA THR A 93 5.81 -7.85 4.46
C THR A 93 5.81 -8.19 5.95
N ALA A 94 6.96 -8.13 6.63
CA ALA A 94 7.07 -8.45 8.05
C ALA A 94 6.49 -7.33 8.92
N GLY A 95 6.83 -6.08 8.59
CA GLY A 95 6.27 -4.89 9.23
C GLY A 95 4.89 -4.48 8.71
N LYS A 96 4.34 -5.19 7.70
CA LYS A 96 3.09 -4.88 6.99
C LYS A 96 2.97 -3.42 6.55
N LYS A 97 4.04 -2.88 5.98
CA LYS A 97 4.15 -1.47 5.58
C LYS A 97 4.52 -1.33 4.12
N VAL A 98 4.07 -0.25 3.50
CA VAL A 98 4.47 0.15 2.15
C VAL A 98 5.19 1.47 2.24
N TYR A 99 6.36 1.54 1.60
CA TYR A 99 7.21 2.72 1.56
C TYR A 99 7.33 3.22 0.12
N VAL A 100 7.48 4.53 -0.04
CA VAL A 100 7.58 5.21 -1.33
C VAL A 100 8.71 6.23 -1.33
N ILE A 101 9.39 6.37 -2.47
CA ILE A 101 10.28 7.49 -2.80
C ILE A 101 9.68 8.18 -4.03
N ARG A 102 9.29 9.45 -3.93
CA ARG A 102 8.65 10.17 -5.05
C ARG A 102 9.71 10.92 -5.86
N HIS A 103 10.04 10.38 -7.02
CA HIS A 103 11.05 10.96 -7.92
C HIS A 103 10.59 12.26 -8.54
N TYR A 104 9.29 12.40 -8.84
CA TYR A 104 8.70 13.64 -9.33
C TYR A 104 8.93 14.83 -8.37
N PHE A 105 8.97 14.58 -7.05
CA PHE A 105 9.30 15.58 -6.02
C PHE A 105 10.80 15.65 -5.68
N SER A 106 11.65 14.95 -6.44
CA SER A 106 13.09 14.83 -6.19
C SER A 106 13.46 14.32 -4.78
N GLU A 107 12.59 13.50 -4.17
CA GLU A 107 12.84 12.95 -2.85
C GLU A 107 14.06 12.02 -2.85
N LYS A 108 14.85 12.06 -1.76
CA LYS A 108 16.03 11.21 -1.57
C LYS A 108 15.88 10.20 -0.43
N GLN A 109 14.80 10.32 0.32
CA GLN A 109 14.48 9.47 1.45
C GLN A 109 13.14 8.81 1.21
N GLU A 110 12.97 7.60 1.74
CA GLU A 110 11.68 6.93 1.71
C GLU A 110 10.70 7.55 2.72
N ARG A 111 9.42 7.41 2.41
CA ARG A 111 8.30 7.82 3.25
C ARG A 111 7.35 6.65 3.41
N LEU A 112 6.68 6.59 4.56
CA LEU A 112 5.59 5.65 4.80
C LEU A 112 4.40 6.04 3.91
N LEU A 113 3.95 5.11 3.05
CA LEU A 113 2.78 5.28 2.19
C LEU A 113 1.54 4.65 2.85
N LEU A 114 1.66 3.40 3.31
CA LEU A 114 0.58 2.67 3.98
C LEU A 114 1.14 1.87 5.17
N ASP A 115 0.37 1.82 6.24
CA ASP A 115 0.63 1.01 7.43
C ASP A 115 -0.59 0.11 7.69
N PHE A 116 -0.41 -1.20 7.47
CA PHE A 116 -1.46 -2.20 7.66
C PHE A 116 -1.39 -2.88 9.03
N ASP A 117 -0.45 -2.47 9.89
CA ASP A 117 -0.33 -2.98 11.26
C ASP A 117 -1.04 -2.07 12.29
N VAL A 118 -1.70 -1.01 11.82
CA VAL A 118 -2.57 -0.19 12.66
C VAL A 118 -3.79 -1.02 13.04
N ASN A 119 -3.77 -1.57 14.26
CA ASN A 119 -4.82 -2.38 14.88
C ASN A 119 -6.25 -1.97 14.43
N VAL A 120 -6.91 -2.85 13.68
CA VAL A 120 -8.37 -2.91 13.54
C VAL A 120 -8.88 -4.09 14.33
#